data_AF-A0A9P2G6U7-F1
#
_entry.id   AF-A0A9P2G6U7-F1
#
_cell.length_a   1.000
_cell.length_b   1.000
_cell.length_c   1.000
_cell.angle_alpha   90.00
_cell.angle_beta   90.00
_cell.angle_gamma   90.00
#
_symmetry.space_group_name_H-M   'P 1'
#
loop_
_entity.id
_entity.type
_entity.pdbx_description
1 polymer ?
#
loop_
_entity_poly.entity_id
_entity_poly.type
_entity_poly.pdbx_seq_one_letter_code
_entity_poly.pdbx_strand_id
1 'polypeptide(L)'
;MNIVTVKINGSDYNLKGDEKEEYLHKVASHVDKKIIEILNKNKKLSISDASVLAAINIVDEKFKVDEYCENLERQVEEVKKSESVFKTQIEDLKKHINNLEEYNAELQTKLESTKSGEYIKQIEDENKGLKDEIEILKENVKKYLNEKNDLRSENKDLKFQIQSSKYKIMDLQNRLIENQIDLVKVKKKENPLLNIK
;
A
#
# COMPACT_ATOMS: atom_id res chain seq x y z
N MET A 1 68.88 -25.99 9.30
CA MET A 1 69.60 -27.02 10.08
C MET A 1 70.40 -26.38 11.22
N ASN A 2 69.83 -26.41 12.41
CA ASN A 2 70.44 -25.97 13.67
C ASN A 2 70.87 -27.21 14.49
N ILE A 3 71.96 -27.09 15.25
CA ILE A 3 72.40 -28.11 16.21
C ILE A 3 72.41 -27.45 17.58
N VAL A 4 71.71 -28.06 18.53
CA VAL A 4 71.52 -27.53 19.87
C VAL A 4 71.84 -28.61 20.88
N THR A 5 72.66 -28.28 21.88
CA THR A 5 72.92 -29.18 23.00
C THR A 5 71.85 -28.99 24.06
N VAL A 6 71.15 -30.07 24.40
CA VAL A 6 70.04 -30.10 25.38
C VAL A 6 70.33 -31.13 26.45
N LYS A 7 69.80 -30.92 27.66
CA LYS A 7 69.93 -31.86 28.78
C LYS A 7 68.60 -32.55 29.04
N ILE A 8 68.60 -33.88 29.02
CA ILE A 8 67.43 -34.73 29.29
C ILE A 8 67.79 -35.75 30.36
N ASN A 9 67.07 -35.72 31.48
CA ASN A 9 67.27 -36.54 32.68
C ASN A 9 68.74 -36.58 33.13
N GLY A 10 69.42 -35.42 33.08
CA GLY A 10 70.81 -35.27 33.49
C GLY A 10 71.87 -35.58 32.41
N SER A 11 71.49 -36.16 31.28
CA SER A 11 72.38 -36.50 30.16
C SER A 11 72.32 -35.45 29.05
N ASP A 12 73.47 -35.11 28.47
CA ASP A 12 73.58 -34.14 27.38
C ASP A 12 73.38 -34.82 26.01
N TYR A 13 72.54 -34.23 25.16
CA TYR A 13 72.20 -34.69 23.81
C TYR A 13 72.37 -33.56 22.81
N ASN A 14 72.92 -33.87 21.63
CA ASN A 14 72.99 -32.93 20.51
C ASN A 14 71.78 -33.17 19.59
N LEU A 15 70.80 -32.27 19.65
CA LEU A 15 69.62 -32.32 18.80
C LEU A 15 69.89 -31.56 17.49
N LYS A 16 69.56 -32.19 16.35
CA LYS A 16 69.68 -31.59 15.03
C LYS A 16 68.29 -31.46 14.41
N GLY A 17 67.92 -30.24 13.98
CA GLY A 17 66.62 -29.99 13.37
C GLY A 17 66.63 -28.74 12.50
N ASP A 18 65.62 -28.57 11.65
CA ASP A 18 65.49 -27.37 10.81
C ASP A 18 64.74 -26.22 11.50
N GLU A 19 64.11 -26.52 12.63
CA GLU A 19 63.40 -25.58 13.47
C GLU A 19 64.34 -24.65 14.25
N LYS A 20 63.77 -23.55 14.77
CA LYS A 20 64.49 -22.60 15.63
C LYS A 20 64.99 -23.27 16.90
N GLU A 21 66.14 -22.81 17.39
CA GLU A 21 66.76 -23.32 18.62
C GLU A 21 65.80 -23.30 19.82
N GLU A 22 65.03 -22.22 19.99
CA GLU A 22 63.99 -22.09 21.02
C GLU A 22 62.96 -23.23 21.00
N TYR A 23 62.53 -23.64 19.80
CA TYR A 23 61.59 -24.74 19.61
C TYR A 23 62.25 -26.08 19.95
N LEU A 24 63.49 -26.31 19.52
CA LEU A 24 64.24 -27.53 19.83
C LEU A 24 64.48 -27.68 21.34
N HIS A 25 64.82 -26.59 22.04
CA HIS A 25 64.90 -26.57 23.51
C HIS A 25 63.55 -26.85 24.17
N LYS A 26 62.45 -26.31 23.62
CA LYS A 26 61.09 -26.55 24.11
C LYS A 26 60.70 -28.02 23.97
N VAL A 27 60.99 -28.65 22.84
CA VAL A 27 60.76 -30.09 22.62
C VAL A 27 61.56 -30.93 23.60
N ALA A 28 62.86 -30.66 23.76
CA ALA A 28 63.71 -31.36 24.72
C ALA A 28 63.20 -31.21 26.16
N SER A 29 62.81 -29.99 26.55
CA SER A 29 62.22 -29.71 27.86
C SER A 29 60.91 -30.44 28.09
N HIS A 30 60.10 -30.65 27.05
CA HIS A 30 58.85 -31.39 27.15
C HIS A 30 59.08 -32.89 27.38
N VAL A 31 60.01 -33.48 26.63
CA VAL A 31 60.43 -34.88 26.81
C VAL A 31 61.02 -35.10 28.20
N ASP A 32 61.91 -34.22 28.64
CA ASP A 32 62.54 -34.26 29.96
C ASP A 32 61.49 -34.24 31.09
N LYS A 33 60.54 -33.30 31.05
CA LYS A 33 59.42 -33.23 32.00
C LYS A 33 58.64 -34.54 32.04
N LYS A 34 58.33 -35.14 30.89
CA LYS A 34 57.56 -36.39 30.83
C LYS A 34 58.30 -37.57 31.46
N ILE A 35 59.61 -37.66 31.22
CA ILE A 35 60.46 -38.69 31.83
C ILE A 35 60.54 -38.48 33.35
N ILE A 36 60.77 -37.25 33.81
CA ILE A 36 60.82 -36.91 35.24
C ILE A 36 59.49 -37.21 35.93
N GLU A 37 58.36 -36.88 35.32
CA GLU A 37 57.01 -37.20 35.84
C GLU A 37 56.81 -38.70 36.05
N ILE A 38 57.24 -39.52 35.10
CA ILE A 38 57.12 -40.98 35.17
C ILE A 38 58.03 -41.55 36.27
N LEU A 39 59.28 -41.10 36.34
CA LEU A 39 60.24 -41.52 37.37
C LEU A 39 59.79 -41.09 38.77
N ASN A 40 59.18 -39.92 38.91
CA ASN A 40 58.61 -39.45 40.18
C ASN A 40 57.44 -40.32 40.65
N LYS A 41 56.63 -40.86 39.73
CA LYS A 41 55.54 -41.79 40.05
C LYS A 41 56.03 -43.19 40.42
N ASN A 42 57.14 -43.66 39.83
CA ASN A 42 57.73 -44.95 40.17
C ASN A 42 59.27 -44.91 40.13
N LYS A 43 59.88 -44.68 41.30
CA LYS A 43 61.34 -44.58 41.45
C LYS A 43 62.11 -45.88 41.20
N LYS A 44 61.43 -47.04 41.13
CA LYS A 44 62.07 -48.34 40.85
C LYS A 44 62.22 -48.60 39.34
N LEU A 45 61.61 -47.77 38.50
CA LEU A 45 61.63 -47.93 37.06
C LEU A 45 63.00 -47.50 36.50
N SER A 46 63.50 -48.23 35.50
CA SER A 46 64.72 -47.84 34.80
C SER A 46 64.50 -46.58 33.95
N ILE A 47 65.57 -45.83 33.69
CA ILE A 47 65.50 -44.64 32.81
C ILE A 47 65.08 -45.04 31.40
N SER A 48 65.50 -46.22 30.92
CA SER A 48 65.12 -46.75 29.61
C SER A 48 63.62 -46.98 29.53
N ASP A 49 63.04 -47.68 30.51
CA ASP A 49 61.60 -47.96 30.53
C ASP A 49 60.78 -46.68 30.72
N ALA A 50 61.26 -45.74 31.55
CA ALA A 50 60.65 -44.43 31.72
C ALA A 50 60.65 -43.63 30.42
N SER A 51 61.72 -43.72 29.63
CA SER A 51 61.83 -43.07 28.32
C SER A 51 60.87 -43.67 27.29
N VAL A 52 60.71 -45.01 27.28
CA VAL A 52 59.74 -45.70 26.43
C VAL A 52 58.31 -45.30 26.81
N LEU A 53 57.98 -45.26 28.11
CA LEU A 53 56.67 -44.81 28.58
C LEU A 53 56.40 -43.34 28.26
N ALA A 54 57.43 -42.47 28.35
CA ALA A 54 57.32 -41.07 27.95
C ALA A 54 56.99 -40.95 26.46
N ALA A 55 57.68 -41.72 25.61
CA ALA A 55 57.42 -41.74 24.17
C ALA A 55 55.98 -42.22 23.87
N ILE A 56 55.51 -43.29 24.51
CA ILE A 56 54.15 -43.80 24.34
C ILE A 56 53.11 -42.74 24.73
N ASN A 57 53.30 -42.06 25.87
CA ASN A 57 52.38 -41.01 26.32
C ASN A 57 52.35 -39.81 25.36
N ILE A 58 53.50 -39.40 24.85
CA ILE A 58 53.58 -38.27 23.90
C ILE A 58 52.91 -38.64 22.56
N VAL A 59 53.07 -39.88 22.09
CA VAL A 59 52.40 -40.36 20.87
C VAL A 59 50.89 -40.46 21.07
N ASP A 60 50.42 -40.94 22.22
CA ASP A 60 48.99 -40.95 22.57
C ASP A 60 48.41 -39.53 22.61
N GLU A 61 49.11 -38.57 23.23
CA GLU A 61 48.72 -37.16 23.22
C GLU A 61 48.64 -36.61 21.79
N LYS A 62 49.63 -36.92 20.94
CA LYS A 62 49.61 -36.55 19.52
C LYS A 62 48.39 -37.10 18.80
N PHE A 63 48.09 -38.39 18.94
CA PHE A 63 46.93 -39.00 18.26
C PHE A 63 45.60 -38.40 18.72
N LYS A 64 45.45 -38.09 20.01
CA LYS A 64 44.26 -37.39 20.52
C LYS A 64 44.12 -35.98 19.95
N VAL A 65 45.23 -35.25 19.82
CA VAL A 65 45.23 -33.93 19.17
C VAL A 65 44.91 -34.05 17.69
N ASP A 66 45.49 -35.01 16.98
CA ASP A 66 45.21 -35.26 15.56
C ASP A 66 43.71 -35.56 15.34
N GLU A 67 43.11 -36.43 16.16
CA GLU A 67 41.67 -36.72 16.11
C GLU A 67 40.81 -35.48 16.38
N TYR A 68 41.20 -34.66 17.37
CA TYR A 68 40.51 -33.40 17.66
C TYR A 68 40.62 -32.40 16.51
N CYS A 69 41.79 -32.30 15.87
CA CYS A 69 42.01 -31.48 14.69
C CYS A 69 41.14 -31.94 13.51
N GLU A 70 41.10 -33.24 13.22
CA GLU A 70 40.22 -33.79 12.18
C GLU A 70 38.74 -33.48 12.45
N ASN A 71 38.30 -33.58 13.71
CA ASN A 71 36.94 -33.25 14.08
C ASN A 71 36.63 -31.75 13.92
N LEU A 72 37.57 -30.87 14.29
CA LEU A 72 37.45 -29.44 14.05
C LEU A 72 37.40 -29.12 12.56
N GLU A 73 38.22 -29.76 11.73
CA GLU A 73 38.21 -29.59 10.28
C GLU A 73 36.84 -29.96 9.68
N ARG A 74 36.23 -31.07 10.15
CA ARG A 74 34.88 -31.46 9.75
C ARG A 74 33.84 -30.41 10.12
N GLN A 75 33.89 -29.90 11.35
CA GLN A 75 32.96 -28.84 11.80
C GLN A 75 33.12 -27.56 10.99
N VAL A 76 34.36 -27.16 10.68
CA VAL A 76 34.63 -25.98 9.83
C VAL A 76 34.04 -26.17 8.44
N GLU A 77 34.17 -27.37 7.86
CA GLU A 77 33.61 -27.68 6.54
C GLU A 77 32.08 -27.67 6.55
N GLU A 78 31.45 -28.19 7.60
CA GLU A 78 29.99 -28.11 7.78
C GLU A 78 29.50 -26.66 7.92
N VAL A 79 30.19 -25.86 8.73
CA VAL A 79 29.86 -24.43 8.89
C VAL A 79 30.00 -23.71 7.55
N LYS A 80 31.08 -23.93 6.79
CA LYS A 80 31.25 -23.33 5.44
C LYS A 80 30.14 -23.75 4.47
N LYS A 81 29.72 -25.01 4.50
CA LYS A 81 28.58 -25.48 3.68
C LYS A 81 27.30 -24.75 4.07
N SER A 82 27.00 -24.64 5.36
CA SER A 82 25.82 -23.91 5.83
C SER A 82 25.88 -22.42 5.47
N GLU A 83 27.05 -21.78 5.59
CA GLU A 83 27.26 -20.38 5.20
C GLU A 83 26.97 -20.17 3.71
N SER A 84 27.44 -21.08 2.85
CA SER A 84 27.16 -21.04 1.41
C SER A 84 25.65 -21.12 1.12
N VAL A 85 24.93 -22.01 1.82
CA VAL A 85 23.46 -22.15 1.70
C VAL A 85 22.74 -20.91 2.20
N PHE A 86 23.16 -20.32 3.33
CA PHE A 86 22.54 -19.09 3.82
C PHE A 86 22.80 -17.91 2.88
N LYS A 87 23.99 -17.85 2.27
CA LYS A 87 24.31 -16.82 1.28
C LYS A 87 23.40 -16.89 0.06
N THR A 88 23.15 -18.09 -0.48
CA THR A 88 22.23 -18.25 -1.62
C THR A 88 20.79 -17.87 -1.24
N GLN A 89 20.33 -18.27 -0.06
CA GLN A 89 19.00 -17.87 0.46
C GLN A 89 18.87 -16.35 0.61
N ILE A 90 19.92 -15.67 1.10
CA ILE A 90 19.94 -14.20 1.20
C ILE A 90 19.84 -13.57 -0.19
N GLU A 91 20.55 -14.09 -1.19
CA GLU A 91 20.48 -13.59 -2.56
C GLU A 91 19.09 -13.76 -3.17
N ASP A 92 18.44 -14.91 -2.94
CA ASP A 92 17.08 -15.17 -3.43
C ASP A 92 16.02 -14.29 -2.75
N LEU A 93 16.14 -14.09 -1.42
CA LEU A 93 15.28 -13.18 -0.68
C LEU A 93 15.45 -11.73 -1.15
N LYS A 94 16.67 -11.29 -1.44
CA LYS A 94 16.91 -9.95 -2.02
C LYS A 94 16.23 -9.78 -3.37
N LYS A 95 16.29 -10.79 -4.25
CA LYS A 95 15.57 -10.75 -5.54
C LYS A 95 14.06 -10.66 -5.33
N HIS A 96 13.51 -11.41 -4.37
CA HIS A 96 12.08 -11.32 -4.05
C HIS A 96 11.68 -9.94 -3.54
N ILE A 97 12.49 -9.33 -2.67
CA ILE A 97 12.25 -7.97 -2.18
C ILE A 97 12.23 -6.98 -3.34
N ASN A 98 13.23 -7.01 -4.22
CA ASN A 98 13.28 -6.11 -5.37
C ASN A 98 12.05 -6.26 -6.27
N ASN A 99 11.64 -7.49 -6.59
CA ASN A 99 10.45 -7.74 -7.41
C ASN A 99 9.17 -7.22 -6.74
N LEU A 100 9.05 -7.36 -5.41
CA LEU A 100 7.92 -6.82 -4.65
C LEU A 100 7.93 -5.30 -4.59
N GLU A 101 9.10 -4.68 -4.49
CA GLU A 101 9.26 -3.22 -4.55
C GLU A 101 8.86 -2.68 -5.93
N GLU A 102 9.29 -3.33 -7.02
CA GLU A 102 8.88 -3.00 -8.39
C GLU A 102 7.36 -3.13 -8.56
N TYR A 103 6.78 -4.26 -8.15
CA TYR A 103 5.33 -4.46 -8.22
C TYR A 103 4.55 -3.43 -7.39
N ASN A 104 5.05 -3.08 -6.19
CA ASN A 104 4.44 -2.04 -5.37
C ASN A 104 4.53 -0.66 -6.04
N ALA A 105 5.64 -0.33 -6.70
CA ALA A 105 5.79 0.92 -7.44
C ALA A 105 4.83 1.00 -8.64
N GLU A 106 4.67 -0.11 -9.37
CA GLU A 106 3.67 -0.22 -10.44
C GLU A 106 2.25 -0.02 -9.91
N LEU A 107 1.91 -0.68 -8.80
CA LEU A 107 0.61 -0.53 -8.16
C LEU A 107 0.38 0.90 -7.68
N GLN A 108 1.38 1.56 -7.08
CA GLN A 108 1.29 2.96 -6.67
C GLN A 108 1.03 3.87 -7.87
N THR A 109 1.77 3.69 -8.97
CA THR A 109 1.58 4.44 -10.21
C THR A 109 0.18 4.23 -10.79
N LYS A 110 -0.32 2.99 -10.77
CA LYS A 110 -1.68 2.66 -11.21
C LYS A 110 -2.75 3.25 -10.30
N LEU A 111 -2.48 3.28 -9.00
CA LEU A 111 -3.36 3.90 -8.01
C LEU A 111 -3.39 5.41 -8.21
N GLU A 112 -2.25 6.04 -8.49
CA GLU A 112 -2.13 7.46 -8.82
C GLU A 112 -2.80 7.80 -10.14
N SER A 113 -2.71 6.97 -11.17
CA SER A 113 -3.40 7.20 -12.45
C SER A 113 -4.92 6.97 -12.34
N THR A 114 -5.37 6.07 -11.46
CA THR A 114 -6.81 5.88 -11.20
C THR A 114 -7.36 6.97 -10.27
N LYS A 115 -6.55 7.44 -9.31
CA LYS A 115 -6.86 8.59 -8.45
C LYS A 115 -6.64 9.93 -9.13
N SER A 116 -5.95 9.94 -10.27
CA SER A 116 -5.73 11.12 -11.09
C SER A 116 -7.11 11.62 -11.49
N GLY A 117 -7.57 12.59 -10.70
CA GLY A 117 -8.37 13.75 -11.00
C GLY A 117 -9.31 13.67 -12.20
N GLU A 118 -8.88 13.26 -13.38
CA GLU A 118 -9.63 13.39 -14.64
C GLU A 118 -11.03 12.78 -14.59
N TYR A 119 -11.20 11.52 -14.14
CA TYR A 119 -12.55 10.92 -14.11
C TYR A 119 -13.44 11.56 -13.03
N ILE A 120 -12.87 11.83 -11.85
CA ILE A 120 -13.60 12.48 -10.76
C ILE A 120 -13.95 13.93 -11.12
N LYS A 121 -13.02 14.66 -11.73
CA LYS A 121 -13.15 16.04 -12.17
C LYS A 121 -14.14 16.15 -13.32
N GLN A 122 -14.14 15.21 -14.25
CA GLN A 122 -15.15 15.14 -15.30
C GLN A 122 -16.55 14.94 -14.70
N ILE A 123 -16.70 14.03 -13.73
CA ILE A 123 -17.96 13.83 -13.02
C ILE A 123 -18.35 15.08 -12.21
N GLU A 124 -17.40 15.77 -11.58
CA GLU A 124 -17.64 17.01 -10.85
C GLU A 124 -18.08 18.16 -11.78
N ASP A 125 -17.44 18.31 -12.93
CA ASP A 125 -17.77 19.30 -13.95
C ASP A 125 -19.15 19.02 -14.57
N GLU A 126 -19.48 17.76 -14.87
CA GLU A 126 -20.80 17.33 -15.35
C GLU A 126 -21.89 17.59 -14.28
N ASN A 127 -21.64 17.25 -13.02
CA ASN A 127 -22.58 17.53 -11.93
C ASN A 127 -22.82 19.02 -11.73
N LYS A 128 -21.79 19.85 -11.92
CA LYS A 128 -21.92 21.31 -11.87
C LYS A 128 -22.80 21.82 -13.01
N GLY A 129 -22.56 21.37 -14.24
CA GLY A 129 -23.38 21.72 -15.40
C GLY A 129 -24.84 21.35 -15.23
N LEU A 130 -25.12 20.12 -14.78
CA LEU A 130 -26.48 19.66 -14.49
C LEU A 130 -27.16 20.50 -13.39
N LYS A 131 -26.41 20.93 -12.38
CA LYS A 131 -26.94 21.78 -11.30
C LYS A 131 -27.37 23.15 -11.81
N ASP A 132 -26.56 23.78 -12.67
CA ASP A 132 -26.87 25.07 -13.28
C ASP A 132 -28.10 24.96 -14.21
N GLU A 133 -28.22 23.88 -14.98
CA GLU A 133 -29.39 23.63 -15.82
C GLU A 133 -30.68 23.43 -15.00
N ILE A 134 -30.60 22.69 -13.90
CA ILE A 134 -31.72 22.53 -12.95
C ILE A 134 -32.15 23.89 -12.38
N GLU A 135 -31.22 24.80 -12.11
CA GLU A 135 -31.53 26.14 -11.60
C GLU A 135 -32.26 26.99 -12.64
N ILE A 136 -31.79 27.01 -13.89
CA ILE A 136 -32.45 27.69 -15.01
C ILE A 136 -33.87 27.13 -15.23
N LEU A 137 -34.02 25.80 -15.22
CA LEU A 137 -35.32 25.16 -15.39
C LEU A 137 -36.28 25.52 -14.24
N LYS A 138 -35.81 25.59 -13.00
CA LYS A 138 -36.63 26.04 -11.85
C LYS A 138 -37.10 27.47 -12.02
N GLU A 139 -36.24 28.39 -12.48
CA GLU A 139 -36.64 29.76 -12.75
C GLU A 139 -37.69 29.85 -13.86
N ASN A 140 -37.51 29.10 -14.95
CA ASN A 140 -38.46 29.06 -16.05
C ASN A 140 -39.81 28.51 -15.62
N VAL A 141 -39.83 27.43 -14.83
CA VAL A 141 -41.07 26.89 -14.25
C VAL A 141 -41.78 27.94 -13.40
N LYS A 142 -41.05 28.73 -12.60
CA LYS A 142 -41.61 29.82 -11.79
C LYS A 142 -42.22 30.92 -12.67
N LYS A 143 -41.54 31.31 -13.76
CA LYS A 143 -42.06 32.29 -14.73
C LYS A 143 -43.37 31.80 -15.37
N TYR A 144 -43.40 30.57 -15.90
CA TYR A 144 -44.60 30.00 -16.50
C TYR A 144 -45.76 29.84 -15.50
N LEU A 145 -45.47 29.57 -14.23
CA LEU A 145 -46.49 29.53 -13.17
C LEU A 145 -47.12 30.91 -12.93
N ASN A 146 -46.31 31.96 -12.89
CA ASN A 146 -46.81 33.33 -12.73
C ASN A 146 -47.67 33.74 -13.94
N GLU A 147 -47.16 33.54 -15.16
CA GLU A 147 -47.88 33.86 -16.40
C GLU A 147 -49.23 33.10 -16.48
N LYS A 148 -49.25 31.82 -16.10
CA LYS A 148 -50.49 31.04 -16.02
C LYS A 148 -51.49 31.63 -15.02
N ASN A 149 -51.02 32.15 -13.89
CA ASN A 149 -51.89 32.78 -12.89
C ASN A 149 -52.45 34.11 -13.38
N ASP A 150 -51.62 34.91 -14.07
CA ASP A 150 -52.03 36.20 -14.64
C ASP A 150 -53.10 35.98 -15.72
N LEU A 151 -52.84 35.08 -16.68
CA LEU A 151 -53.81 34.68 -17.71
C LEU A 151 -55.09 34.12 -17.08
N ARG A 152 -55.01 33.42 -15.95
CA ARG A 152 -56.19 32.92 -15.23
C ARG A 152 -57.00 34.07 -14.63
N SER A 153 -56.36 35.12 -14.11
CA SER A 153 -57.05 36.31 -13.61
C SER A 153 -57.72 37.07 -14.75
N GLU A 154 -56.99 37.33 -15.84
CA GLU A 154 -57.49 38.01 -17.02
C GLU A 154 -58.70 37.27 -17.63
N ASN A 155 -58.63 35.94 -17.72
CA ASN A 155 -59.77 35.14 -18.17
C ASN A 155 -61.01 35.27 -17.28
N LYS A 156 -60.84 35.42 -15.96
CA LYS A 156 -61.97 35.68 -15.05
C LYS A 156 -62.55 37.07 -15.32
N ASP A 157 -61.71 38.09 -15.48
CA ASP A 157 -62.13 39.46 -15.73
C ASP A 157 -62.86 39.60 -17.06
N LEU A 158 -62.31 39.01 -18.14
CA LEU A 158 -62.98 38.92 -19.44
C LEU A 158 -64.33 38.22 -19.33
N LYS A 159 -64.44 37.14 -18.54
CA LYS A 159 -65.72 36.46 -18.30
C LYS A 159 -66.73 37.39 -17.62
N PHE A 160 -66.32 38.19 -16.63
CA PHE A 160 -67.19 39.19 -16.00
C PHE A 160 -67.59 40.32 -16.97
N GLN A 161 -66.66 40.84 -17.76
CA GLN A 161 -66.92 41.87 -18.77
C GLN A 161 -67.90 41.39 -19.85
N ILE A 162 -67.74 40.14 -20.32
CA ILE A 162 -68.67 39.50 -21.27
C ILE A 162 -70.08 39.43 -20.66
N GLN A 163 -70.21 39.02 -19.40
CA GLN A 163 -71.52 38.99 -18.73
C GLN A 163 -72.14 40.38 -18.61
N SER A 164 -71.36 41.38 -18.19
CA SER A 164 -71.83 42.77 -18.09
C SER A 164 -72.30 43.31 -19.45
N SER A 165 -71.49 43.09 -20.49
CA SER A 165 -71.83 43.50 -21.86
C SER A 165 -73.08 42.80 -22.37
N LYS A 166 -73.26 41.51 -22.04
CA LYS A 166 -74.47 40.74 -22.36
C LYS A 166 -75.72 41.37 -21.72
N TYR A 167 -75.67 41.71 -20.43
CA TYR A 167 -76.79 42.40 -19.77
C TYR A 167 -77.09 43.77 -20.38
N LYS A 168 -76.05 44.53 -20.74
CA LYS A 168 -76.22 45.85 -21.36
C LYS A 168 -76.82 45.78 -22.77
N ILE A 169 -76.41 44.81 -23.57
CA ILE A 169 -77.03 44.52 -24.88
C ILE A 169 -78.50 44.16 -24.69
N MET A 170 -78.83 43.33 -23.71
CA MET A 170 -80.21 42.93 -23.42
C MET A 170 -81.09 44.12 -23.02
N ASP A 171 -80.59 45.02 -22.17
CA ASP A 171 -81.30 46.27 -21.81
C ASP A 171 -81.53 47.17 -23.03
N LEU A 172 -80.50 47.36 -23.86
CA LEU A 172 -80.62 48.16 -25.10
C LEU A 172 -81.59 47.54 -26.10
N GLN A 173 -81.59 46.20 -26.24
CA GLN A 173 -82.55 45.48 -27.08
C GLN A 173 -83.98 45.69 -26.60
N ASN A 174 -84.23 45.62 -25.28
CA ASN A 174 -85.55 45.88 -24.70
C ASN A 174 -86.02 47.31 -24.98
N ARG A 175 -85.17 48.32 -24.74
CA ARG A 175 -85.49 49.72 -25.04
C ARG A 175 -85.75 49.95 -26.53
N LEU A 176 -85.00 49.29 -27.41
CA LEU A 176 -85.20 49.40 -28.86
C LEU A 176 -86.57 48.83 -29.26
N ILE A 177 -86.99 47.70 -28.67
CA ILE A 177 -88.32 47.12 -28.88
C ILE A 177 -89.41 48.09 -28.40
N GLU A 178 -89.26 48.68 -27.20
CA GLU A 178 -90.20 49.68 -26.67
C GLU A 178 -90.32 50.89 -27.60
N ASN A 179 -89.19 51.44 -28.03
CA ASN A 179 -89.15 52.55 -28.99
C ASN A 179 -89.79 52.17 -30.34
N GLN A 180 -89.58 50.95 -30.83
CA GLN A 180 -90.23 50.46 -32.05
C GLN A 180 -91.75 50.36 -31.87
N ILE A 181 -92.22 49.87 -30.73
CA ILE A 181 -93.66 49.80 -30.39
C ILE A 181 -94.25 51.22 -30.36
N ASP A 182 -93.59 52.16 -29.72
CA ASP A 182 -94.07 53.54 -29.61
C ASP A 182 -94.05 54.27 -30.96
N LEU A 183 -93.03 54.05 -31.80
CA LEU A 183 -93.00 54.55 -33.17
C LEU A 183 -94.21 54.05 -33.98
N VAL A 184 -94.57 52.77 -33.85
CA VAL A 184 -95.76 52.19 -34.50
C VAL A 184 -97.04 52.85 -33.97
N LYS A 185 -97.15 53.09 -32.65
CA LYS A 185 -98.29 53.80 -32.06
C LYS A 185 -98.42 55.24 -32.58
N VAL A 186 -97.31 55.98 -32.68
CA VAL A 186 -97.30 57.37 -33.21
C VAL A 186 -97.66 57.37 -34.69
N LYS A 187 -97.06 56.50 -35.51
CA LYS A 187 -97.44 56.32 -36.92
C LYS A 187 -98.92 55.97 -37.09
N LYS A 188 -99.54 55.30 -36.11
CA LYS A 188 -100.98 55.03 -36.08
C LYS A 188 -101.80 56.29 -35.76
N LYS A 189 -101.34 57.15 -34.84
CA LYS A 189 -102.01 58.39 -34.41
C LYS A 189 -101.90 59.54 -35.43
N GLU A 190 -100.77 59.68 -36.11
CA GLU A 190 -100.55 60.70 -37.15
C GLU A 190 -101.12 60.31 -38.51
N ASN A 191 -101.69 59.10 -38.64
CA ASN A 191 -102.33 58.67 -39.86
C ASN A 191 -103.72 59.31 -39.99
N PRO A 192 -103.97 60.19 -40.99
CA PRO A 192 -105.26 60.88 -41.15
C PRO A 192 -106.44 59.92 -41.42
N LEU A 193 -106.15 58.64 -41.69
CA LEU A 193 -107.11 57.60 -42.03
C LEU A 193 -107.55 56.74 -40.84
N LEU A 194 -107.05 57.00 -39.62
CA LEU A 194 -107.38 56.20 -38.42
C LEU A 194 -108.01 57.00 -37.26
N ASN A 195 -108.17 58.32 -37.39
CA ASN A 195 -108.98 59.15 -36.49
C ASN A 195 -110.30 59.56 -37.17
N ILE A 196 -111.18 58.58 -37.38
CA ILE A 196 -112.60 58.79 -37.68
C ILE A 196 -113.35 57.97 -36.64
N LYS A 197 -114.29 58.64 -35.95
CA LYS A 197 -115.14 58.21 -34.83
C LYS A 197 -115.38 56.70 -34.68
#